data_AF-A0A8B9GVL4-F1
#
_entry.id   AF-A0A8B9GVL4-F1
#
_cell.length_a   1.000
_cell.length_b   1.000
_cell.length_c   1.000
_cell.angle_alpha   90.00
_cell.angle_beta   90.00
_cell.angle_gamma   90.00
#
_symmetry.space_group_name_H-M   'P 1'
#
loop_
_entity.id
_entity.type
_entity.pdbx_description
1 polymer ?
#
loop_
_entity_poly.entity_id
_entity_poly.type
_entity_poly.pdbx_seq_one_letter_code
_entity_poly.pdbx_strand_id
1 'polypeptide(L)'
;MGIRHFALLKLVGKGSGASGTVELFPLNGKSQTEKETLSQDVVRNLRDQLKINRDYFSMVVVGKDGEVKAWYPSPMWTLSNIYDLVDSMELRQQELKLQQNLGIYCPEDSGGGGGDGYTGYREEAEDRYLYHPSED
;
A
#
# COMPACT_ATOMS: atom_id res chain seq x y z
N MET A 1 10.46 8.95 8.28
CA MET A 1 9.11 8.34 8.19
C MET A 1 9.22 7.02 7.45
N GLY A 2 8.55 5.94 7.89
CA GLY A 2 8.66 4.62 7.24
C GLY A 2 7.81 4.50 5.96
N ILE A 3 8.14 3.54 5.09
CA ILE A 3 7.38 3.29 3.86
C ILE A 3 6.09 2.54 4.18
N ARG A 4 4.98 2.96 3.58
CA ARG A 4 3.66 2.35 3.76
C ARG A 4 3.02 2.14 2.40
N HIS A 5 2.47 0.95 2.19
CA HIS A 5 1.77 0.61 0.96
C HIS A 5 0.28 0.62 1.22
N PHE A 6 -0.47 1.32 0.37
CA PHE A 6 -1.92 1.37 0.44
C PHE A 6 -2.53 1.08 -0.91
N ALA A 7 -3.69 0.45 -0.88
CA ALA A 7 -4.62 0.44 -2.00
C ALA A 7 -5.87 1.20 -1.57
N LEU A 8 -6.32 2.14 -2.39
CA LEU A 8 -7.58 2.83 -2.19
C LEU A 8 -8.63 2.21 -3.12
N LEU A 9 -9.62 1.55 -2.53
CA LEU A 9 -10.81 1.09 -3.24
C LEU A 9 -11.93 2.12 -3.08
N LYS A 10 -12.31 2.76 -4.18
CA LYS A 10 -13.45 3.67 -4.20
C LYS A 10 -14.63 2.96 -4.85
N LEU A 11 -15.71 2.75 -4.08
CA LEU A 11 -16.92 2.08 -4.56
C LEU A 11 -18.09 3.07 -4.54
N VAL A 12 -18.72 3.33 -5.69
CA VAL A 12 -19.82 4.30 -5.83
C VAL A 12 -21.05 3.66 -6.49
N GLY A 13 -22.19 4.34 -6.40
CA GLY A 13 -23.45 3.90 -7.02
C GLY A 13 -24.08 2.64 -6.42
N LYS A 14 -25.31 2.33 -6.87
CA LYS A 14 -26.11 1.17 -6.45
C LYS A 14 -26.71 0.47 -7.67
N GLY A 15 -27.03 -0.82 -7.53
CA GLY A 15 -27.67 -1.61 -8.58
C GLY A 15 -26.88 -1.58 -9.89
N SER A 16 -27.57 -1.32 -10.99
CA SER A 16 -26.99 -1.20 -12.34
C SER A 16 -26.09 0.03 -12.53
N GLY A 17 -26.08 0.97 -11.59
CA GLY A 17 -25.19 2.14 -11.58
C GLY A 17 -23.95 1.97 -10.69
N ALA A 18 -23.70 0.77 -10.16
CA ALA A 18 -22.53 0.53 -9.32
C ALA A 18 -21.24 0.59 -10.16
N SER A 19 -20.20 1.20 -9.60
CA SER A 19 -18.86 1.17 -10.19
C SER A 19 -17.81 1.33 -9.11
N GLY A 20 -16.57 1.01 -9.43
CA GLY A 20 -15.48 1.24 -8.50
C GLY A 20 -14.15 1.40 -9.20
N THR A 21 -13.16 1.88 -8.44
CA THR A 21 -11.78 2.01 -8.89
C THR A 21 -10.84 1.52 -7.80
N VAL A 22 -9.70 0.96 -8.22
CA VAL A 22 -8.56 0.66 -7.36
C VAL A 22 -7.42 1.60 -7.74
N GLU A 23 -6.80 2.20 -6.72
CA GLU A 23 -5.63 3.05 -6.87
C GLU A 23 -4.54 2.57 -5.91
N LEU A 24 -3.37 2.27 -6.45
CA LEU A 24 -2.25 1.74 -5.68
C LEU A 24 -1.27 2.87 -5.34
N PHE A 25 -0.88 2.93 -4.07
CA PHE A 25 0.10 3.87 -3.53
C PHE A 25 1.38 3.09 -3.16
N PRO A 26 2.34 2.98 -4.10
CA PRO A 26 3.62 2.31 -3.89
C PRO A 26 4.58 3.12 -3.00
N LEU A 27 5.79 2.59 -2.82
CA LEU A 27 6.84 3.09 -1.92
C LEU A 27 7.15 4.59 -2.02
N ASN A 28 6.95 5.19 -3.20
CA ASN A 28 7.25 6.60 -3.46
C ASN A 28 6.11 7.56 -3.04
N GLY A 29 5.02 7.05 -2.47
CA GLY A 29 3.86 7.84 -2.03
C GLY A 29 3.06 8.48 -3.17
N LYS A 30 3.48 8.30 -4.42
CA LYS A 30 2.79 8.80 -5.60
C LYS A 30 1.85 7.70 -6.08
N SER A 31 0.58 8.05 -6.24
CA SER A 31 -0.38 7.18 -6.89
C SER A 31 0.18 6.68 -8.23
N GLN A 32 0.05 5.38 -8.50
CA GLN A 32 0.26 4.89 -9.85
C GLN A 32 -0.78 5.54 -10.76
N THR A 33 -0.34 6.16 -11.86
CA THR A 33 -1.19 6.91 -12.79
C THR A 33 -2.37 6.10 -13.32
N GLU A 34 -2.32 4.78 -13.25
CA GLU A 34 -3.34 3.86 -13.73
C GLU A 34 -4.33 3.47 -12.62
N LYS A 35 -5.57 3.92 -12.75
CA LYS A 35 -6.69 3.49 -11.89
C LYS A 35 -7.41 2.34 -12.57
N GLU A 36 -7.38 1.17 -11.96
CA GLU A 36 -8.10 0.00 -12.48
C GLU A 36 -9.61 0.14 -12.19
N THR A 37 -10.45 -0.02 -13.21
CA THR A 37 -11.90 0.01 -13.05
C THR A 37 -12.44 -1.34 -12.61
N LEU A 38 -13.31 -1.35 -11.61
CA LEU A 38 -13.96 -2.56 -11.12
C LEU A 38 -15.33 -2.78 -11.77
N SER A 39 -15.62 -4.03 -12.13
CA SER A 39 -16.94 -4.44 -12.63
C SER A 39 -18.01 -4.37 -11.54
N GLN A 40 -19.28 -4.30 -11.95
CA GLN A 40 -20.43 -4.25 -11.04
C GLN A 40 -20.48 -5.45 -10.08
N ASP A 41 -20.17 -6.65 -10.58
CA ASP A 41 -20.16 -7.86 -9.76
C ASP A 41 -19.06 -7.82 -8.70
N VAL A 42 -17.87 -7.32 -9.04
CA VAL A 42 -16.76 -7.16 -8.08
C VAL A 42 -17.14 -6.14 -7.00
N VAL A 43 -17.70 -5.00 -7.40
CA VAL A 43 -18.17 -3.97 -6.45
C VAL A 43 -19.23 -4.53 -5.49
N ARG A 44 -20.19 -5.32 -6.00
CA ARG A 44 -21.21 -5.98 -5.18
C ARG A 44 -20.56 -6.94 -4.19
N ASN A 45 -19.71 -7.83 -4.67
CA ASN A 45 -19.07 -8.86 -3.86
C ASN A 45 -18.16 -8.25 -2.77
N LEU A 46 -17.39 -7.20 -3.10
CA LEU A 46 -16.56 -6.48 -2.12
C LEU A 46 -17.41 -5.85 -1.01
N ARG A 47 -18.53 -5.21 -1.35
CA ARG A 47 -19.44 -4.66 -0.33
C ARG A 47 -20.02 -5.76 0.56
N ASP A 48 -20.38 -6.90 0.00
CA ASP A 48 -20.99 -8.00 0.74
C ASP A 48 -19.97 -8.74 1.63
N GLN A 49 -18.73 -8.87 1.19
CA GLN A 49 -17.62 -9.43 1.97
C GLN A 49 -17.22 -8.50 3.12
N LEU A 50 -17.00 -7.22 2.83
CA LEU A 50 -16.59 -6.21 3.81
C LEU A 50 -17.78 -5.64 4.63
N LYS A 51 -18.99 -6.15 4.42
CA LYS A 51 -20.24 -5.71 5.07
C LYS A 51 -20.54 -4.22 4.94
N ILE A 52 -20.10 -3.59 3.84
CA ILE A 52 -20.28 -2.16 3.57
C ILE A 52 -21.74 -1.88 3.23
N ASN A 53 -22.37 -1.03 4.05
CA ASN A 53 -23.72 -0.55 3.80
C ASN A 53 -23.76 0.26 2.48
N ARG A 54 -24.82 0.07 1.69
CA ARG A 54 -24.97 0.71 0.38
C ARG A 54 -25.59 2.11 0.47
N ASP A 55 -26.34 2.37 1.54
CA ASP A 55 -27.17 3.54 1.74
C ASP A 55 -26.45 4.70 2.43
N TYR A 56 -25.41 4.39 3.21
CA TYR A 56 -24.63 5.37 3.95
C TYR A 56 -23.18 5.40 3.51
N PHE A 57 -22.51 6.52 3.76
CA PHE A 57 -21.06 6.59 3.62
C PHE A 57 -20.40 5.59 4.57
N SER A 58 -19.38 4.91 4.07
CA SER A 58 -18.51 4.08 4.89
C SER A 58 -17.10 4.08 4.29
N MET A 59 -16.11 4.24 5.15
CA MET A 59 -14.73 3.94 4.84
C MET A 59 -14.25 2.87 5.80
N VAL A 60 -13.64 1.83 5.26
CA VAL A 60 -13.08 0.71 6.03
C VAL A 60 -11.59 0.62 5.80
N VAL A 61 -10.84 0.38 6.86
CA VAL A 61 -9.41 0.05 6.76
C VAL A 61 -9.29 -1.45 6.90
N VAL A 62 -8.76 -2.10 5.87
CA VAL A 62 -8.55 -3.55 5.83
C VAL A 62 -7.05 -3.82 5.94
N GLY A 63 -6.67 -4.73 6.82
CA GLY A 63 -5.29 -5.14 6.99
C GLY A 63 -4.79 -6.01 5.84
N LYS A 64 -3.47 -6.24 5.79
CA LYS A 64 -2.85 -7.18 4.84
C LYS A 64 -3.32 -8.64 5.05
N ASP A 65 -3.88 -8.94 6.22
CA ASP A 65 -4.50 -10.21 6.57
C ASP A 65 -5.95 -10.35 6.06
N GLY A 66 -6.51 -9.31 5.43
CA GLY A 66 -7.88 -9.30 4.93
C GLY A 66 -8.93 -8.91 5.99
N GLU A 67 -8.51 -8.69 7.22
CA GLU A 67 -9.41 -8.36 8.33
C GLU A 67 -9.67 -6.86 8.45
N VAL A 68 -10.88 -6.49 8.87
CA VAL A 68 -11.24 -5.07 9.09
C VAL A 68 -10.58 -4.57 10.37
N LYS A 69 -9.80 -3.49 10.25
CA LYS A 69 -9.06 -2.85 11.36
C LYS A 69 -9.77 -1.62 11.91
N ALA A 70 -10.52 -0.90 11.07
CA ALA A 70 -11.29 0.27 11.49
C ALA A 70 -12.48 0.53 10.56
N TRP A 71 -13.53 1.14 11.12
CA TRP A 71 -14.73 1.56 10.41
C TRP A 71 -15.02 3.03 10.66
N TYR A 72 -15.20 3.80 9.58
CA TYR A 72 -15.51 5.23 9.63
C TYR A 72 -16.85 5.49 8.94
N PRO A 73 -17.92 5.79 9.69
CA PRO A 73 -19.24 6.07 9.13
C PRO A 73 -19.35 7.49 8.53
N SER A 74 -18.29 8.31 8.63
CA SER A 74 -18.23 9.67 8.09
C SER A 74 -16.83 9.96 7.52
N PRO A 75 -16.68 10.94 6.60
CA PRO A 75 -15.41 11.26 5.96
C PRO A 75 -14.46 12.09 6.85
N MET A 76 -14.54 11.94 8.17
CA MET A 76 -13.76 12.71 9.16
C MET A 76 -12.33 12.17 9.38
N TRP A 77 -11.84 11.29 8.51
CA TRP A 77 -10.52 10.66 8.65
C TRP A 77 -9.40 11.61 8.21
N THR A 78 -8.21 11.43 8.80
CA THR A 78 -6.99 12.12 8.40
C THR A 78 -5.92 11.10 8.05
N LEU A 79 -5.00 11.47 7.16
CA LEU A 79 -3.90 10.59 6.78
C LEU A 79 -3.00 10.24 7.98
N SER A 80 -2.83 11.17 8.92
CA SER A 80 -2.10 10.94 10.18
C SER A 80 -2.73 9.80 10.99
N ASN A 81 -4.05 9.86 11.22
CA ASN A 81 -4.73 8.83 12.01
C ASN A 81 -4.65 7.45 11.33
N ILE A 82 -4.71 7.42 9.99
CA ILE A 82 -4.54 6.17 9.24
C ILE A 82 -3.11 5.63 9.39
N TYR A 83 -2.09 6.49 9.34
CA TYR A 83 -0.69 6.10 9.54
C TYR A 83 -0.42 5.59 10.95
N ASP A 84 -0.95 6.25 11.97
CA ASP A 84 -0.82 5.82 13.36
C ASP A 84 -1.48 4.44 13.57
N LEU A 85 -2.68 4.24 13.01
CA LEU A 85 -3.35 2.94 13.03
C LEU A 85 -2.47 1.87 12.36
N VAL A 86 -1.91 2.16 11.19
CA VAL A 86 -1.09 1.21 10.45
C VAL A 86 0.18 0.85 11.19
N ASP A 87 0.87 1.84 11.74
CA ASP A 87 2.09 1.62 12.50
C ASP A 87 1.83 0.91 13.83
N SER A 88 0.62 0.99 14.40
CA SER A 88 0.24 0.22 15.59
C SER A 88 0.02 -1.29 15.33
N MET A 89 -0.11 -1.73 14.08
CA MET A 89 -0.40 -3.12 13.75
C MET A 89 0.79 -4.05 14.00
N GLU A 90 0.55 -5.26 14.50
CA GLU A 90 1.61 -6.22 14.84
C GLU A 90 2.49 -6.59 13.64
N LEU A 91 1.88 -6.92 12.49
CA LEU A 91 2.62 -7.21 11.26
C LEU A 91 3.52 -6.05 10.84
N ARG A 92 3.09 -4.81 11.08
CA ARG A 92 3.87 -3.61 10.78
C ARG A 92 5.02 -3.43 11.77
N GLN A 93 4.82 -3.73 13.04
CA GLN A 93 5.89 -3.72 14.05
C GLN A 93 6.97 -4.77 13.77
N GLN A 94 6.58 -5.95 13.28
CA GLN A 94 7.54 -6.98 12.84
C GLN A 94 8.33 -6.52 11.61
N GLU A 95 7.66 -5.91 10.62
CA GLU A 95 8.29 -5.35 9.42
C GLU A 95 9.32 -4.25 9.78
N LEU A 96 8.97 -3.36 10.72
CA LEU A 96 9.85 -2.30 11.20
C LEU A 96 11.11 -2.85 11.87
N LYS A 97 10.97 -3.85 12.73
CA LYS A 97 12.11 -4.53 13.38
C LYS A 97 13.02 -5.18 12.34
N LEU A 98 12.46 -5.81 11.32
CA LEU A 98 13.23 -6.40 10.24
C LEU A 98 14.00 -5.34 9.44
N GLN A 99 13.34 -4.23 9.08
CA GLN A 99 13.99 -3.11 8.38
C GLN A 99 15.16 -2.55 9.20
N GLN A 100 14.97 -2.37 10.51
CA GLN A 100 16.04 -1.93 11.42
C GLN A 100 17.20 -2.92 11.46
N ASN A 101 16.92 -4.23 11.59
CA ASN A 101 17.95 -5.27 11.60
C ASN A 101 18.73 -5.34 10.28
N LEU A 102 18.08 -5.02 9.15
CA LEU A 102 18.70 -5.00 7.82
C LEU A 102 19.31 -3.64 7.45
N GLY A 103 19.24 -2.63 8.33
CA GLY A 103 19.74 -1.29 8.05
C GLY A 103 18.95 -0.54 6.96
N ILE A 104 17.71 -0.94 6.68
CA ILE A 104 16.83 -0.29 5.71
C ILE A 104 16.20 0.93 6.40
N TYR A 105 16.52 2.12 5.90
CA TYR A 105 15.92 3.37 6.36
C TYR A 105 15.35 4.16 5.18
N CYS A 106 14.29 4.91 5.46
CA CYS A 106 13.78 5.87 4.50
C CYS A 106 14.62 7.14 4.60
N PRO A 107 15.08 7.71 3.47
CA PRO A 107 15.67 9.04 3.47
C PRO A 107 14.70 10.05 4.11
N GLU A 108 15.21 10.99 4.90
CA GLU A 108 14.37 12.07 5.41
C GLU A 108 13.90 12.95 4.25
N ASP A 109 12.62 13.32 4.28
CA ASP A 109 11.99 14.20 3.30
C ASP A 109 12.54 15.62 3.48
N SER A 110 13.66 15.93 2.84
CA SER A 110 14.11 17.30 2.66
C SER A 110 13.15 17.98 1.69
N GLY A 111 12.10 18.62 2.22
CA GLY A 111 11.15 19.38 1.41
C GLY A 111 11.87 20.37 0.49
N GLY A 112 11.74 20.19 -0.82
CA GLY A 112 12.35 21.09 -1.80
C GLY A 112 12.29 20.50 -3.21
N GLY A 113 11.54 21.14 -4.10
CA GLY A 113 11.35 20.67 -5.46
C GLY A 113 12.62 20.66 -6.32
N GLY A 114 12.57 19.81 -7.35
CA GLY A 114 13.36 19.90 -8.58
C GLY A 114 14.85 19.60 -8.47
N GLY A 115 15.30 18.52 -9.12
CA GLY A 115 16.72 18.32 -9.42
C GLY A 115 17.14 16.87 -9.44
N ASP A 116 17.69 16.44 -10.57
CA ASP A 116 18.32 15.16 -10.86
C ASP A 116 19.28 14.64 -9.76
N GLY A 117 19.35 13.31 -9.62
CA GLY A 117 20.48 12.66 -8.96
C GLY A 117 20.17 11.40 -8.17
N TYR A 118 19.63 10.35 -8.79
CA TYR A 118 19.74 9.01 -8.22
C TYR A 118 21.14 8.45 -8.55
N THR A 119 22.03 8.44 -7.57
CA THR A 119 23.31 7.74 -7.65
C THR A 119 23.40 6.73 -6.51
N GLY A 120 23.64 5.46 -6.86
CA GLY A 120 24.27 4.51 -5.96
C GLY A 120 23.42 3.32 -5.47
N TYR A 121 23.06 2.40 -6.37
CA TYR A 121 23.14 0.98 -6.01
C TYR A 121 24.63 0.59 -6.08
N ARG A 122 25.23 0.24 -4.95
CA ARG A 122 26.51 -0.47 -4.92
C ARG A 122 26.21 -1.96 -4.92
N GLU A 123 26.10 -2.52 -6.12
CA GLU A 123 26.15 -3.96 -6.39
C GLU A 123 27.59 -4.46 -6.18
N GLU A 124 27.92 -4.82 -4.94
CA GLU A 124 29.01 -5.76 -4.64
C GLU A 124 28.34 -7.08 -4.18
N ALA A 125 27.57 -7.70 -5.07
CA ALA A 125 26.92 -8.99 -4.79
C ALA A 125 26.74 -9.90 -6.02
N GLU A 126 27.47 -9.65 -7.11
CA GLU A 126 27.49 -10.53 -8.29
C GLU A 126 28.93 -10.93 -8.62
N ASP A 127 29.55 -11.83 -7.85
CA ASP A 127 30.82 -12.44 -8.29
C ASP A 127 31.18 -13.78 -7.64
N ARG A 128 30.19 -14.59 -7.21
CA ARG A 128 30.48 -15.90 -6.58
C ARG A 128 29.72 -17.11 -7.10
N TYR A 129 29.30 -17.10 -8.37
CA TYR A 129 28.80 -18.30 -9.03
C TYR A 129 29.24 -18.35 -10.50
N LEU A 130 30.52 -18.64 -10.74
CA LEU A 130 30.97 -19.14 -12.03
C LEU A 130 31.59 -20.52 -11.85
N TYR A 131 30.96 -21.47 -12.52
CA TYR A 131 31.33 -22.87 -12.71
C TYR A 131 32.82 -23.03 -13.06
N HIS A 132 33.49 -24.00 -12.42
CA HIS A 132 34.77 -24.55 -12.91
C HIS A 132 34.48 -25.60 -13.99
N PRO A 133 35.00 -25.47 -15.22
CA PRO A 133 35.18 -26.60 -16.12
C PRO A 133 36.51 -27.27 -15.77
N SER A 134 36.45 -28.57 -15.45
CA SER A 134 37.59 -29.47 -15.41
C SER A 134 38.03 -29.81 -16.84
N GLU A 135 39.29 -29.52 -17.17
CA GLU A 135 39.98 -30.03 -18.37
C GLU A 135 40.61 -31.40 -18.04
N ASP A 136 40.33 -32.40 -18.87
CA ASP A 136 41.12 -33.62 -19.09
C ASP A 136 41.39 -33.73 -20.60
#